data_AF-A0A9K3I6J4-F1
#
_entry.id   AF-A0A9K3I6J4-F1
#
_cell.length_a   1.000
_cell.length_b   1.000
_cell.length_c   1.000
_cell.angle_alpha   90.00
_cell.angle_beta   90.00
_cell.angle_gamma   90.00
#
_symmetry.space_group_name_H-M   'P 1'
#
loop_
_entity.id
_entity.type
_entity.pdbx_description
1 polymer ?
#
loop_
_entity_poly.entity_id
_entity_poly.type
_entity_poly.pdbx_seq_one_letter_code
_entity_poly.pdbx_strand_id
1 'polypeptide(L)'
;MEFSACRDWFLNSFPPGEVNRQRARTHDGLYQAYVVGEANTHATNHQIVGEWLPMVKERADWERYRERLVRQANEFEKANVAFAEEKSKFEADRKLEEWGREGLRSKLRAAEDLLAKEKAESKKICEKDNQRMYAARAKITELEGQVVELKGKVEDVQADREHVEAALKVQVSSKDKDLAAKDVEIAELKQVNKSESLEIDLEAEKGKAASAEEARQKAEEARDMSTSALNIAQNNYSEVQSIVDTLMANSILNAGELDEVVAVLTDASRAVGHRGGYLECAQHVEEAIGQEFDVSHCLVTDQADAALARAENAYDHLSLPVMDLVAKALEHDDWCQRLKQILDPPETVKLSDEEPAGNDGDGDGDGDGDGDGDGDGDDDGDGNE
;
A
#
# COMPACT_ATOMS: atom_id res chain seq x y z
N MET A 1 56.92 -47.44 -74.03
CA MET A 1 56.44 -47.91 -72.72
C MET A 1 54.98 -48.27 -72.89
N GLU A 2 54.67 -49.56 -72.97
CA GLU A 2 53.29 -50.04 -72.97
C GLU A 2 52.78 -50.04 -71.53
N PHE A 3 51.80 -49.20 -71.21
CA PHE A 3 51.10 -49.27 -69.94
C PHE A 3 50.09 -50.42 -70.01
N SER A 4 50.31 -51.47 -69.22
CA SER A 4 49.33 -52.55 -69.05
C SER A 4 48.25 -52.11 -68.07
N ALA A 5 46.99 -52.44 -68.37
CA ALA A 5 45.85 -52.19 -67.49
C ALA A 5 46.14 -52.61 -66.04
N CYS A 6 45.93 -51.71 -65.08
CA CYS A 6 46.25 -51.92 -63.67
C CYS A 6 45.59 -53.20 -63.14
N ARG A 7 46.31 -53.93 -62.30
CA ARG A 7 45.95 -55.24 -61.75
C ARG A 7 44.60 -55.24 -60.98
N ASP A 8 44.19 -54.07 -60.50
CA ASP A 8 42.92 -53.86 -59.77
C ASP A 8 41.69 -54.05 -60.66
N TRP A 9 41.82 -53.85 -61.97
CA TRP A 9 40.72 -53.95 -62.92
C TRP A 9 40.24 -55.40 -63.16
N PHE A 10 41.08 -56.38 -62.84
CA PHE A 10 40.81 -57.81 -63.05
C PHE A 10 40.43 -58.57 -61.76
N LEU A 11 40.28 -57.89 -60.61
CA LEU A 11 39.98 -58.51 -59.32
C LEU A 11 38.47 -58.74 -59.04
N ASN A 12 37.66 -59.01 -60.07
CA ASN A 12 36.24 -59.41 -59.95
C ASN A 12 35.30 -58.41 -59.21
N SER A 13 35.68 -57.14 -59.10
CA SER A 13 34.82 -56.11 -58.48
C SER A 13 33.70 -55.60 -59.39
N PHE A 14 33.69 -55.99 -60.67
CA PHE A 14 32.71 -55.52 -61.67
C PHE A 14 31.87 -56.68 -62.23
N PRO A 15 30.53 -56.51 -62.42
CA PRO A 15 29.68 -57.53 -63.00
C PRO A 15 30.14 -57.94 -64.42
N PRO A 16 29.95 -59.20 -64.85
CA PRO A 16 30.44 -59.68 -66.16
C PRO A 16 29.99 -58.84 -67.37
N GLY A 17 28.81 -58.21 -67.30
CA GLY A 17 28.31 -57.31 -68.34
C GLY A 17 29.07 -55.99 -68.43
N GLU A 18 29.58 -55.49 -67.30
CA GLU A 18 30.40 -54.27 -67.23
C GLU A 18 31.82 -54.55 -67.73
N VAL A 19 32.39 -55.71 -67.38
CA VAL A 19 33.68 -56.17 -67.93
C VAL A 19 33.65 -56.28 -69.46
N ASN A 20 32.56 -56.77 -70.03
CA ASN A 20 32.39 -56.86 -71.49
C ASN A 20 32.19 -55.50 -72.17
N ARG A 21 31.47 -54.55 -71.55
CA ARG A 21 31.36 -53.16 -72.05
C ARG A 21 32.71 -52.46 -72.09
N GLN A 22 33.54 -52.68 -71.07
CA GLN A 22 34.79 -51.97 -70.96
C GLN A 22 35.93 -52.60 -71.79
N ARG A 23 35.87 -53.89 -72.13
CA ARG A 23 36.76 -54.52 -73.14
C ARG A 23 36.69 -53.89 -74.54
N ALA A 24 35.58 -53.24 -74.89
CA ALA A 24 35.39 -52.57 -76.18
C ALA A 24 35.96 -51.13 -76.22
N ARG A 25 36.46 -50.61 -75.09
CA ARG A 25 37.03 -49.25 -74.99
C ARG A 25 38.53 -49.27 -75.19
N THR A 26 39.07 -48.21 -75.77
CA THR A 26 40.52 -47.97 -75.86
C THR A 26 41.10 -47.75 -74.47
N HIS A 27 42.39 -48.02 -74.28
CA HIS A 27 43.09 -47.83 -73.00
C HIS A 27 42.85 -46.43 -72.39
N ASP A 28 42.87 -45.39 -73.23
CA ASP A 28 42.56 -44.01 -72.81
C ASP A 28 41.13 -43.84 -72.30
N GLY A 29 40.15 -44.51 -72.93
CA GLY A 29 38.76 -44.50 -72.48
C GLY A 29 38.53 -45.22 -71.16
N LEU A 30 39.42 -46.13 -70.77
CA LEU A 30 39.38 -46.83 -69.48
C LEU A 30 39.99 -45.99 -68.37
N TYR A 31 41.14 -45.38 -68.65
CA TYR A 31 41.76 -44.43 -67.74
C TYR A 31 40.83 -43.25 -67.46
N GLN A 32 40.20 -42.69 -68.50
CA GLN A 32 39.26 -41.57 -68.33
C GLN A 32 38.01 -41.97 -67.52
N ALA A 33 37.47 -43.17 -67.72
CA ALA A 33 36.33 -43.64 -66.93
C ALA A 33 36.69 -43.90 -65.45
N TYR A 34 37.90 -44.42 -65.19
CA TYR A 34 38.42 -44.59 -63.83
C TYR A 34 38.61 -43.24 -63.13
N VAL A 35 39.26 -42.27 -63.79
CA VAL A 35 39.46 -40.92 -63.26
C VAL A 35 38.14 -40.21 -62.99
N VAL A 36 37.15 -40.31 -63.89
CA VAL A 36 35.82 -39.72 -63.69
C VAL A 36 35.05 -40.44 -62.56
N GLY A 37 35.18 -41.76 -62.45
CA GLY A 37 34.58 -42.54 -61.36
C GLY A 37 35.12 -42.14 -59.99
N GLU A 38 36.44 -42.08 -59.84
CA GLU A 38 37.12 -41.63 -58.61
C GLU A 38 36.81 -40.16 -58.30
N ALA A 39 36.79 -39.28 -59.30
CA ALA A 39 36.41 -37.89 -59.10
C ALA A 39 34.97 -37.76 -58.56
N ASN A 40 34.03 -38.57 -59.07
CA ASN A 40 32.65 -38.57 -58.62
C ASN A 40 32.47 -39.17 -57.21
N THR A 41 33.19 -40.24 -56.86
CA THR A 41 33.14 -40.81 -55.50
C THR A 41 33.77 -39.87 -54.47
N HIS A 42 34.90 -39.25 -54.80
CA HIS A 42 35.52 -38.23 -53.97
C HIS A 42 34.62 -37.00 -53.83
N ALA A 43 33.96 -36.55 -54.89
CA ALA A 43 32.99 -35.45 -54.83
C ALA A 43 31.78 -35.80 -53.94
N THR A 44 31.25 -37.01 -54.04
CA THR A 44 30.12 -37.48 -53.20
C THR A 44 30.52 -37.59 -51.74
N ASN A 45 31.71 -38.11 -51.44
CA ASN A 45 32.22 -38.17 -50.06
C ASN A 45 32.47 -36.77 -49.49
N HIS A 46 33.01 -35.84 -50.30
CA HIS A 46 33.15 -34.45 -49.90
C HIS A 46 31.81 -33.79 -49.62
N GLN A 47 30.77 -34.08 -50.42
CA GLN A 47 29.42 -33.58 -50.17
C GLN A 47 28.85 -34.13 -48.86
N ILE A 48 28.92 -35.45 -48.64
CA ILE A 48 28.44 -36.07 -47.40
C ILE A 48 29.16 -35.50 -46.17
N VAL A 49 30.48 -35.35 -46.21
CA VAL A 49 31.25 -34.77 -45.10
C VAL A 49 30.92 -33.29 -44.92
N GLY A 50 30.73 -32.55 -46.02
CA GLY A 50 30.31 -31.15 -46.02
C GLY A 50 28.93 -30.92 -45.42
N GLU A 51 28.00 -31.86 -45.60
CA GLU A 51 26.66 -31.86 -45.00
C GLU A 51 26.65 -32.41 -43.56
N TRP A 52 27.57 -33.31 -43.20
CA TRP A 52 27.63 -33.89 -41.86
C TRP A 52 28.12 -32.90 -40.80
N LEU A 53 29.07 -32.04 -41.15
CA LEU A 53 29.59 -30.99 -40.26
C LEU A 53 28.50 -30.00 -39.76
N PRO A 54 27.66 -29.40 -40.62
CA PRO A 54 26.56 -28.55 -40.15
C PRO A 54 25.53 -29.34 -39.37
N MET A 55 25.18 -30.58 -39.76
CA MET A 55 24.26 -31.42 -38.98
C MET A 55 24.75 -31.72 -37.55
N VAL A 56 26.07 -31.89 -37.36
CA VAL A 56 26.65 -32.08 -36.01
C VAL A 56 26.57 -30.79 -35.20
N LYS A 57 26.80 -29.64 -35.84
CA LYS A 57 26.66 -28.34 -35.19
C LYS A 57 25.20 -28.07 -34.78
N GLU A 58 24.26 -28.23 -35.71
CA GLU A 58 22.82 -28.10 -35.46
C GLU A 58 22.33 -29.01 -34.33
N ARG A 59 22.83 -30.25 -34.26
CA ARG A 59 22.51 -31.16 -33.15
C ARG A 59 22.97 -30.59 -31.80
N ALA A 60 24.18 -30.06 -31.73
CA ALA A 60 24.71 -29.48 -30.50
C ALA A 60 23.91 -28.24 -30.07
N ASP A 61 23.53 -27.39 -31.04
CA ASP A 61 22.70 -26.20 -30.79
C ASP A 61 21.29 -26.61 -30.30
N TRP A 62 20.70 -27.66 -30.91
CA TRP A 62 19.43 -28.24 -30.45
C TRP A 62 19.50 -28.82 -29.03
N GLU A 63 20.61 -29.48 -28.67
CA GLU A 63 20.81 -30.01 -27.33
C GLU A 63 20.91 -28.89 -26.29
N ARG A 64 21.66 -27.81 -26.59
CA ARG A 64 21.74 -26.61 -25.75
C ARG A 64 20.38 -25.93 -25.58
N TYR A 65 19.63 -25.77 -26.66
CA TYR A 65 18.28 -25.21 -26.62
C TYR A 65 17.35 -26.06 -25.73
N ARG A 66 17.41 -27.39 -25.88
CA ARG A 66 16.63 -28.32 -25.04
C ARG A 66 17.02 -28.19 -23.57
N GLU A 67 18.30 -28.08 -23.25
CA GLU A 67 18.78 -27.88 -21.88
C GLU A 67 18.29 -26.55 -21.28
N ARG A 68 18.33 -25.45 -22.05
CA ARG A 68 17.76 -24.15 -21.65
C ARG A 68 16.27 -24.27 -21.32
N LEU A 69 15.49 -24.92 -22.19
CA LEU A 69 14.05 -25.13 -21.96
C LEU A 69 13.78 -25.97 -20.70
N VAL A 70 14.56 -27.04 -20.49
CA VAL A 70 14.43 -27.88 -19.28
C VAL A 70 14.78 -27.08 -18.03
N ARG A 71 15.82 -26.23 -18.08
CA ARG A 71 16.18 -25.35 -16.96
C ARG A 71 15.03 -24.38 -16.64
N GLN A 72 14.49 -23.70 -17.65
CA GLN A 72 13.36 -22.77 -17.49
C GLN A 72 12.11 -23.49 -16.95
N ALA A 73 11.80 -24.68 -17.45
CA ALA A 73 10.67 -25.48 -16.96
C ALA A 73 10.84 -25.84 -15.46
N ASN A 74 12.05 -26.25 -15.05
CA ASN A 74 12.35 -26.56 -13.66
C ASN A 74 12.29 -25.30 -12.76
N GLU A 75 12.74 -24.14 -13.25
CA GLU A 75 12.64 -22.87 -12.54
C GLU A 75 11.19 -22.43 -12.37
N PHE A 76 10.38 -22.54 -13.42
CA PHE A 76 8.95 -22.27 -13.38
C PHE A 76 8.22 -23.21 -12.40
N GLU A 77 8.56 -24.50 -12.39
CA GLU A 77 7.98 -25.45 -11.45
C GLU A 77 8.34 -25.09 -10.00
N LYS A 78 9.60 -24.74 -9.71
CA LYS A 78 10.01 -24.25 -8.39
C LYS A 78 9.27 -22.97 -7.98
N ALA A 79 9.14 -22.01 -8.89
CA ALA A 79 8.42 -20.77 -8.64
C ALA A 79 6.92 -21.03 -8.36
N ASN A 80 6.29 -21.97 -9.08
CA ASN A 80 4.90 -22.36 -8.83
C ASN A 80 4.72 -23.00 -7.46
N VAL A 81 5.65 -23.84 -7.01
CA VAL A 81 5.61 -24.43 -5.67
C VAL A 81 5.73 -23.34 -4.61
N ALA A 82 6.70 -22.43 -4.74
CA ALA A 82 6.86 -21.30 -3.82
C ALA A 82 5.63 -20.40 -3.78
N PHE A 83 5.04 -20.11 -4.94
CA PHE A 83 3.79 -19.33 -5.04
C PHE A 83 2.61 -20.02 -4.35
N ALA A 84 2.48 -21.35 -4.50
CA ALA A 84 1.43 -22.10 -3.82
C ALA A 84 1.61 -22.09 -2.29
N GLU A 85 2.86 -22.16 -1.81
CA GLU A 85 3.18 -22.04 -0.38
C GLU A 85 2.83 -20.65 0.17
N GLU A 86 3.26 -19.58 -0.50
CA GLU A 86 2.94 -18.21 -0.09
C GLU A 86 1.44 -17.93 -0.13
N LYS A 87 0.74 -18.42 -1.16
CA LYS A 87 -0.72 -18.33 -1.23
C LYS A 87 -1.40 -19.03 -0.04
N SER A 88 -0.87 -20.18 0.38
CA SER A 88 -1.39 -20.91 1.55
C SER A 88 -1.16 -20.14 2.86
N LYS A 89 0.02 -19.54 3.04
CA LYS A 89 0.35 -18.70 4.20
C LYS A 89 -0.57 -17.47 4.26
N PHE A 90 -0.71 -16.76 3.14
CA PHE A 90 -1.57 -15.60 3.03
C PHE A 90 -3.03 -15.91 3.43
N GLU A 91 -3.58 -17.02 2.97
CA GLU A 91 -4.93 -17.45 3.34
C GLU A 91 -5.07 -17.82 4.83
N ALA A 92 -4.02 -18.35 5.45
CA ALA A 92 -3.99 -18.63 6.88
C ALA A 92 -3.98 -17.34 7.71
N ASP A 93 -3.13 -16.38 7.33
CA ASP A 93 -3.01 -15.07 7.98
C ASP A 93 -4.31 -14.27 7.83
N ARG A 94 -4.90 -14.25 6.62
CA ARG A 94 -6.20 -13.62 6.37
C ARG A 94 -7.28 -14.15 7.30
N LYS A 95 -7.36 -15.48 7.50
CA LYS A 95 -8.32 -16.09 8.43
C LYS A 95 -8.05 -15.72 9.88
N LEU A 96 -6.78 -15.66 10.27
CA LEU A 96 -6.38 -15.24 11.61
C LEU A 96 -6.82 -13.80 11.89
N GLU A 97 -6.58 -12.89 10.95
CA GLU A 97 -7.01 -11.49 11.04
C GLU A 97 -8.54 -11.35 11.06
N GLU A 98 -9.26 -12.12 10.24
CA GLU A 98 -10.72 -12.18 10.25
C GLU A 98 -11.25 -12.63 11.63
N TRP A 99 -10.66 -13.65 12.23
CA TRP A 99 -11.00 -14.08 13.59
C TRP A 99 -10.66 -13.02 14.64
N GLY A 100 -9.54 -12.31 14.50
CA GLY A 100 -9.18 -11.18 15.34
C GLY A 100 -10.22 -10.06 15.29
N ARG A 101 -10.63 -9.67 14.07
CA ARG A 101 -11.67 -8.65 13.85
C ARG A 101 -13.02 -9.06 14.42
N GLU A 102 -13.46 -10.30 14.22
CA GLU A 102 -14.74 -10.76 14.76
C GLU A 102 -14.71 -10.85 16.30
N GLY A 103 -13.56 -11.22 16.87
CA GLY A 103 -13.32 -11.18 18.31
C GLY A 103 -13.45 -9.75 18.88
N LEU A 104 -12.88 -8.76 18.19
CA LEU A 104 -13.01 -7.34 18.56
C LEU A 104 -14.45 -6.84 18.43
N ARG A 105 -15.15 -7.17 17.33
CA ARG A 105 -16.57 -6.83 17.15
C ARG A 105 -17.44 -7.41 18.26
N SER A 106 -17.18 -8.65 18.68
CA SER A 106 -17.91 -9.29 19.78
C SER A 106 -17.68 -8.56 21.11
N LYS A 107 -16.44 -8.14 21.40
CA LYS A 107 -16.11 -7.32 22.57
C LYS A 107 -16.78 -5.95 22.52
N LEU A 108 -16.81 -5.31 21.36
CA LEU A 108 -17.48 -4.03 21.16
C LEU A 108 -18.98 -4.15 21.46
N ARG A 109 -19.68 -5.14 20.87
CA ARG A 109 -21.11 -5.38 21.15
C ARG A 109 -21.37 -5.62 22.64
N ALA A 110 -20.50 -6.39 23.31
CA ALA A 110 -20.63 -6.63 24.76
C ALA A 110 -20.47 -5.33 25.58
N ALA A 111 -19.55 -4.44 25.19
CA ALA A 111 -19.38 -3.14 25.83
C ALA A 111 -20.59 -2.22 25.57
N GLU A 112 -21.13 -2.22 24.35
CA GLU A 112 -22.34 -1.47 23.99
C GLU A 112 -23.56 -1.93 24.80
N ASP A 113 -23.73 -3.25 25.00
CA ASP A 113 -24.80 -3.81 25.81
C ASP A 113 -24.68 -3.42 27.29
N LEU A 114 -23.45 -3.39 27.84
CA LEU A 114 -23.21 -2.91 29.20
C LEU A 114 -23.53 -1.42 29.33
N LEU A 115 -23.07 -0.60 28.38
CA LEU A 115 -23.35 0.83 28.35
C LEU A 115 -24.86 1.10 28.24
N ALA A 116 -25.59 0.32 27.45
CA ALA A 116 -27.04 0.43 27.33
C ALA A 116 -27.75 0.11 28.65
N LYS A 117 -27.30 -0.92 29.37
CA LYS A 117 -27.82 -1.26 30.71
C LYS A 117 -27.54 -0.17 31.73
N GLU A 118 -26.30 0.33 31.80
CA GLU A 118 -25.95 1.42 32.71
C GLU A 118 -26.78 2.67 32.44
N LYS A 119 -26.93 3.07 31.17
CA LYS A 119 -27.79 4.22 30.80
C LYS A 119 -29.24 4.03 31.25
N ALA A 120 -29.79 2.82 31.11
CA ALA A 120 -31.15 2.52 31.55
C ALA A 120 -31.27 2.59 33.09
N GLU A 121 -30.28 2.08 33.82
CA GLU A 121 -30.23 2.15 35.28
C GLU A 121 -30.08 3.58 35.78
N SER A 122 -29.16 4.37 35.20
CA SER A 122 -28.99 5.79 35.54
C SER A 122 -30.28 6.59 35.30
N LYS A 123 -30.97 6.33 34.19
CA LYS A 123 -32.27 6.96 33.91
C LYS A 123 -33.29 6.63 34.99
N LYS A 124 -33.39 5.37 35.40
CA LYS A 124 -34.29 4.93 36.47
C LYS A 124 -33.96 5.57 37.82
N ILE A 125 -32.68 5.75 38.13
CA ILE A 125 -32.23 6.45 39.33
C ILE A 125 -32.65 7.92 39.27
N CYS A 126 -32.43 8.60 38.15
CA CYS A 126 -32.84 10.00 37.96
C CYS A 126 -34.36 10.18 38.10
N GLU A 127 -35.15 9.28 37.52
CA GLU A 127 -36.62 9.31 37.66
C GLU A 127 -37.05 9.16 39.11
N LYS A 128 -36.46 8.21 39.85
CA LYS A 128 -36.74 8.00 41.28
C LYS A 128 -36.36 9.22 42.11
N ASP A 129 -35.23 9.86 41.82
CA ASP A 129 -34.78 11.03 42.56
C ASP A 129 -35.64 12.27 42.27
N ASN A 130 -36.05 12.46 41.01
CA ASN A 130 -37.04 13.47 40.65
C ASN A 130 -38.35 13.28 41.40
N GLN A 131 -38.87 12.04 41.50
CA GLN A 131 -40.08 11.76 42.28
C GLN A 131 -39.91 12.14 43.75
N ARG A 132 -38.75 11.84 44.37
CA ARG A 132 -38.45 12.25 45.74
C ARG A 132 -38.42 13.77 45.90
N MET A 133 -37.82 14.48 44.95
CA MET A 133 -37.78 15.95 44.95
C MET A 133 -39.17 16.56 44.82
N TYR A 134 -40.03 16.04 43.95
CA TYR A 134 -41.42 16.48 43.86
C TYR A 134 -42.20 16.22 45.16
N ALA A 135 -42.03 15.04 45.77
CA ALA A 135 -42.66 14.73 47.05
C ALA A 135 -42.18 15.65 48.18
N ALA A 136 -40.88 15.96 48.23
CA ALA A 136 -40.32 16.91 49.18
C ALA A 136 -40.89 18.32 48.98
N ARG A 137 -40.98 18.80 47.73
CA ARG A 137 -41.58 20.11 47.41
C ARG A 137 -43.06 20.18 47.81
N ALA A 138 -43.83 19.12 47.58
CA ALA A 138 -45.23 19.05 48.01
C ALA A 138 -45.34 19.16 49.54
N LYS A 139 -44.47 18.46 50.28
CA LYS A 139 -44.43 18.51 51.75
C LYS A 139 -43.99 19.88 52.28
N ILE A 140 -43.04 20.54 51.62
CA ILE A 140 -42.65 21.93 51.95
C ILE A 140 -43.86 22.84 51.78
N THR A 141 -44.58 22.74 50.66
CA THR A 141 -45.77 23.57 50.38
C THR A 141 -46.87 23.33 51.42
N GLU A 142 -47.09 22.08 51.83
CA GLU A 142 -48.05 21.73 52.90
C GLU A 142 -47.65 22.36 54.24
N LEU A 143 -46.38 22.24 54.63
CA LEU A 143 -45.85 22.83 55.85
C LEU A 143 -45.92 24.37 55.83
N GLU A 144 -45.64 25.00 54.70
CA GLU A 144 -45.81 26.44 54.51
C GLU A 144 -47.27 26.86 54.74
N GLY A 145 -48.24 26.10 54.23
CA GLY A 145 -49.66 26.31 54.49
C GLY A 145 -50.02 26.22 55.98
N GLN A 146 -49.53 25.18 56.66
CA GLN A 146 -49.73 25.01 58.11
C GLN A 146 -49.12 26.16 58.92
N VAL A 147 -47.95 26.67 58.51
CA VAL A 147 -47.30 27.82 59.16
C VAL A 147 -48.15 29.08 58.99
N VAL A 148 -48.73 29.33 57.81
CA VAL A 148 -49.63 30.46 57.58
C VAL A 148 -50.90 30.35 58.44
N GLU A 149 -51.52 29.16 58.51
CA GLU A 149 -52.70 28.92 59.34
C GLU A 149 -52.41 29.14 60.83
N LEU A 150 -51.31 28.58 61.33
CA LEU A 150 -50.87 28.77 62.71
C LEU A 150 -50.57 30.24 63.01
N LYS A 151 -49.95 30.95 62.07
CA LYS A 151 -49.69 32.38 62.20
C LYS A 151 -51.00 33.19 62.33
N GLY A 152 -52.01 32.88 61.51
CA GLY A 152 -53.34 33.50 61.63
C GLY A 152 -53.98 33.25 63.00
N LYS A 153 -53.96 32.00 63.49
CA LYS A 153 -54.47 31.67 64.84
C LYS A 153 -53.71 32.41 65.95
N VAL A 154 -52.41 32.60 65.81
CA VAL A 154 -51.60 33.37 66.78
C VAL A 154 -52.00 34.85 66.76
N GLU A 155 -52.22 35.44 65.58
CA GLU A 155 -52.69 36.81 65.43
C GLU A 155 -54.10 37.00 66.04
N ASP A 156 -55.02 36.04 65.83
CA ASP A 156 -56.35 36.05 66.45
C ASP A 156 -56.28 35.97 67.99
N VAL A 157 -55.48 35.04 68.53
CA VAL A 157 -55.25 34.91 69.98
C VAL A 157 -54.59 36.15 70.55
N GLN A 158 -53.68 36.79 69.80
CA GLN A 158 -53.04 38.04 70.18
C GLN A 158 -54.07 39.18 70.24
N ALA A 159 -54.97 39.28 69.25
CA ALA A 159 -56.05 40.26 69.24
C ALA A 159 -57.05 40.03 70.39
N ASP A 160 -57.43 38.77 70.65
CA ASP A 160 -58.27 38.40 71.80
C ASP A 160 -57.59 38.75 73.12
N ARG A 161 -56.28 38.48 73.24
CA ARG A 161 -55.49 38.86 74.41
C ARG A 161 -55.47 40.37 74.59
N GLU A 162 -55.23 41.14 73.54
CA GLU A 162 -55.24 42.61 73.61
C GLU A 162 -56.62 43.15 73.97
N HIS A 163 -57.70 42.55 73.47
CA HIS A 163 -59.08 42.89 73.85
C HIS A 163 -59.38 42.57 75.32
N VAL A 164 -58.96 41.39 75.79
CA VAL A 164 -59.08 40.99 77.20
C VAL A 164 -58.21 41.86 78.08
N GLU A 165 -56.99 42.19 77.67
CA GLU A 165 -56.07 43.07 78.39
C GLU A 165 -56.60 44.50 78.44
N ALA A 166 -57.23 44.99 77.37
CA ALA A 166 -57.93 46.28 77.38
C ALA A 166 -59.14 46.26 78.33
N ALA A 167 -59.94 45.19 78.33
CA ALA A 167 -61.07 45.01 79.25
C ALA A 167 -60.59 44.90 80.71
N LEU A 168 -59.50 44.17 80.96
CA LEU A 168 -58.83 44.08 82.25
C LEU A 168 -58.23 45.42 82.65
N LYS A 169 -57.64 46.19 81.74
CA LYS A 169 -57.10 47.53 82.01
C LYS A 169 -58.21 48.52 82.35
N VAL A 170 -59.40 48.38 81.77
CA VAL A 170 -60.59 49.13 82.20
C VAL A 170 -61.04 48.70 83.61
N GLN A 171 -61.08 47.40 83.91
CA GLN A 171 -61.38 46.88 85.26
C GLN A 171 -60.32 47.25 86.31
N VAL A 172 -59.04 47.20 85.94
CA VAL A 172 -57.90 47.56 86.76
C VAL A 172 -57.87 49.08 86.92
N SER A 173 -58.18 49.90 85.90
CA SER A 173 -58.35 51.36 86.10
C SER A 173 -59.53 51.72 87.02
N SER A 174 -60.56 50.86 87.11
CA SER A 174 -61.64 51.00 88.09
C SER A 174 -61.24 50.58 89.50
N LYS A 175 -60.17 49.78 89.65
CA LYS A 175 -59.58 49.34 90.93
C LYS A 175 -58.30 50.10 91.32
N ASP A 176 -57.58 50.69 90.38
CA ASP A 176 -56.38 51.52 90.56
C ASP A 176 -56.73 52.90 91.11
N LYS A 177 -57.97 53.37 90.88
CA LYS A 177 -58.51 54.51 91.62
C LYS A 177 -58.68 54.23 93.13
N ASP A 178 -58.73 52.96 93.53
CA ASP A 178 -58.81 52.54 94.93
C ASP A 178 -57.47 52.07 95.52
N LEU A 179 -56.48 51.71 94.69
CA LEU A 179 -55.16 51.19 95.13
C LEU A 179 -53.99 52.16 94.91
N ALA A 180 -54.17 53.30 94.22
CA ALA A 180 -53.16 54.38 94.11
C ALA A 180 -52.83 55.11 95.44
N ALA A 181 -53.31 54.59 96.57
CA ALA A 181 -53.00 55.08 97.91
C ALA A 181 -52.02 54.20 98.69
N LYS A 182 -51.61 53.04 98.17
CA LYS A 182 -50.58 52.21 98.82
C LYS A 182 -49.68 51.53 97.78
N ASP A 183 -48.39 51.54 98.08
CA ASP A 183 -47.33 50.83 97.37
C ASP A 183 -46.61 51.66 96.30
N VAL A 184 -46.26 52.89 96.70
CA VAL A 184 -44.84 53.29 96.69
C VAL A 184 -44.10 52.31 97.60
N GLU A 185 -43.03 51.70 97.07
CA GLU A 185 -42.02 50.89 97.76
C GLU A 185 -42.21 49.36 97.64
N ILE A 186 -41.17 48.69 97.09
CA ILE A 186 -40.98 47.25 96.75
C ILE A 186 -41.26 46.95 95.26
N ALA A 187 -40.33 46.51 94.42
CA ALA A 187 -38.91 46.26 94.55
C ALA A 187 -38.27 46.10 93.15
N GLU A 188 -37.00 46.45 93.12
CA GLU A 188 -35.99 46.19 92.09
C GLU A 188 -35.85 44.71 91.62
N LEU A 189 -35.37 44.58 90.36
CA LEU A 189 -34.41 43.59 89.80
C LEU A 189 -34.87 42.23 89.19
N LYS A 190 -34.67 42.06 87.85
CA LYS A 190 -33.77 41.10 87.10
C LYS A 190 -34.29 40.76 85.67
N GLN A 191 -33.53 40.97 84.56
CA GLN A 191 -32.43 40.18 83.92
C GLN A 191 -32.96 39.03 82.99
N VAL A 192 -32.63 38.85 81.68
CA VAL A 192 -31.46 38.14 81.07
C VAL A 192 -31.63 37.89 79.53
N ASN A 193 -30.49 37.93 78.78
CA ASN A 193 -30.03 37.26 77.51
C ASN A 193 -30.53 37.55 76.07
N LYS A 194 -29.53 37.72 75.17
CA LYS A 194 -29.25 37.01 73.88
C LYS A 194 -27.91 37.54 73.30
N SER A 195 -26.79 36.82 73.40
CA SER A 195 -26.24 35.74 72.53
C SER A 195 -25.72 36.21 71.14
N GLU A 196 -24.39 36.03 70.99
CA GLU A 196 -23.51 35.84 69.80
C GLU A 196 -24.08 35.89 68.37
N SER A 197 -23.33 36.57 67.49
CA SER A 197 -23.11 36.12 66.11
C SER A 197 -21.82 36.73 65.54
N LEU A 198 -20.79 35.90 65.40
CA LEU A 198 -19.65 36.06 64.50
C LEU A 198 -19.39 34.68 63.91
N GLU A 199 -20.02 34.37 62.78
CA GLU A 199 -19.70 33.17 61.99
C GLU A 199 -20.05 33.43 60.52
N ILE A 200 -19.23 34.24 59.86
CA ILE A 200 -19.16 34.28 58.39
C ILE A 200 -17.70 34.51 58.04
N ASP A 201 -16.93 33.44 57.82
CA ASP A 201 -15.68 33.47 57.05
C ASP A 201 -15.13 32.09 56.61
N LEU A 202 -15.97 31.04 56.57
CA LEU A 202 -15.54 29.68 56.14
C LEU A 202 -16.25 29.15 54.88
N GLU A 203 -17.42 29.70 54.53
CA GLU A 203 -18.17 29.32 53.32
C GLU A 203 -17.63 30.01 52.05
N ALA A 204 -17.07 31.22 52.19
CA ALA A 204 -16.52 32.00 51.07
C ALA A 204 -15.13 31.52 50.59
N GLU A 205 -14.41 30.75 51.40
CA GLU A 205 -13.11 30.15 51.07
C GLU A 205 -13.28 28.76 50.42
N LYS A 206 -14.22 27.93 50.92
CA LYS A 206 -14.56 26.63 50.30
C LYS A 206 -15.19 26.77 48.91
N GLY A 207 -15.99 27.81 48.68
CA GLY A 207 -16.54 28.11 47.35
C GLY A 207 -15.49 28.50 46.30
N LYS A 208 -14.36 29.10 46.73
CA LYS A 208 -13.25 29.47 45.83
C LYS A 208 -12.34 28.28 45.52
N ALA A 209 -12.12 27.39 46.47
CA ALA A 209 -11.34 26.16 46.26
C ALA A 209 -12.06 25.17 45.32
N ALA A 210 -13.38 25.00 45.47
CA ALA A 210 -14.17 24.12 44.59
C ALA A 210 -14.26 24.64 43.15
N SER A 211 -14.40 25.97 42.99
CA SER A 211 -14.42 26.62 41.67
C SER A 211 -13.07 26.54 40.95
N ALA A 212 -11.96 26.59 41.69
CA ALA A 212 -10.61 26.46 41.14
C ALA A 212 -10.28 25.01 40.71
N GLU A 213 -10.72 24.00 41.47
CA GLU A 213 -10.50 22.59 41.12
C GLU A 213 -11.32 22.17 39.89
N GLU A 214 -12.57 22.64 39.78
CA GLU A 214 -13.43 22.38 38.62
C GLU A 214 -12.90 23.06 37.34
N ALA A 215 -12.30 24.24 37.47
CA ALA A 215 -11.61 24.93 36.37
C ALA A 215 -10.32 24.22 35.95
N ARG A 216 -9.58 23.64 36.90
CA ARG A 216 -8.38 22.85 36.63
C ARG A 216 -8.71 21.55 35.91
N GLN A 217 -9.76 20.84 36.35
CA GLN A 217 -10.19 19.58 35.73
C GLN A 217 -10.66 19.80 34.28
N LYS A 218 -11.42 20.87 34.01
CA LYS A 218 -11.79 21.25 32.63
C LYS A 218 -10.59 21.62 31.76
N ALA A 219 -9.56 22.24 32.32
CA ALA A 219 -8.34 22.56 31.60
C ALA A 219 -7.49 21.31 31.29
N GLU A 220 -7.54 20.30 32.16
CA GLU A 220 -6.87 19.00 31.97
C GLU A 220 -7.60 18.16 30.91
N GLU A 221 -8.93 18.08 30.96
CA GLU A 221 -9.75 17.46 29.91
C GLU A 221 -9.56 18.13 28.55
N ALA A 222 -9.47 19.46 28.50
CA ALA A 222 -9.18 20.18 27.27
C ALA A 222 -7.77 19.88 26.71
N ARG A 223 -6.77 19.67 27.59
CA ARG A 223 -5.42 19.27 27.18
C ARG A 223 -5.39 17.83 26.69
N ASP A 224 -6.09 16.92 27.33
CA ASP A 224 -6.16 15.52 26.92
C ASP A 224 -6.87 15.38 25.56
N MET A 225 -7.99 16.08 25.37
CA MET A 225 -8.66 16.15 24.06
C MET A 225 -7.76 16.74 22.97
N SER A 226 -7.02 17.81 23.29
CA SER A 226 -6.07 18.42 22.35
C SER A 226 -4.92 17.46 22.00
N THR A 227 -4.44 16.68 22.98
CA THR A 227 -3.34 15.72 22.78
C THR A 227 -3.81 14.52 21.97
N SER A 228 -5.03 14.00 22.23
CA SER A 228 -5.65 12.96 21.41
C SER A 228 -5.90 13.44 19.98
N ALA A 229 -6.38 14.68 19.78
CA ALA A 229 -6.57 15.26 18.45
C ALA A 229 -5.25 15.40 17.69
N LEU A 230 -4.17 15.81 18.37
CA LEU A 230 -2.83 15.91 17.79
C LEU A 230 -2.30 14.51 17.38
N ASN A 231 -2.45 13.51 18.24
CA ASN A 231 -2.01 12.13 17.94
C ASN A 231 -2.79 11.54 16.76
N ILE A 232 -4.09 11.81 16.65
CA ILE A 232 -4.90 11.40 15.49
C ILE A 232 -4.38 12.10 14.22
N ALA A 233 -4.10 13.40 14.27
CA ALA A 233 -3.56 14.13 13.13
C ALA A 233 -2.16 13.60 12.71
N GLN A 234 -1.29 13.29 13.67
CA GLN A 234 0.03 12.71 13.39
C GLN A 234 -0.06 11.31 12.77
N ASN A 235 -0.90 10.43 13.33
CA ASN A 235 -1.08 9.08 12.77
C ASN A 235 -1.67 9.15 11.35
N ASN A 236 -2.70 9.97 11.15
CA ASN A 236 -3.30 10.15 9.83
C ASN A 236 -2.29 10.71 8.82
N TYR A 237 -1.41 11.63 9.23
CA TYR A 237 -0.35 12.14 8.37
C TYR A 237 0.65 11.03 7.98
N SER A 238 1.06 10.18 8.92
CA SER A 238 1.98 9.08 8.63
C SER A 238 1.39 8.00 7.72
N GLU A 239 0.08 7.72 7.87
CA GLU A 239 -0.64 6.76 7.04
C GLU A 239 -0.84 7.29 5.61
N VAL A 240 -1.20 8.58 5.48
CA VAL A 240 -1.32 9.24 4.18
C VAL A 240 0.04 9.32 3.48
N GLN A 241 1.12 9.60 4.21
CA GLN A 241 2.47 9.63 3.63
C GLN A 241 2.85 8.28 3.01
N SER A 242 2.67 7.18 3.76
CA SER A 242 2.96 5.82 3.28
C SER A 242 2.16 5.43 2.03
N ILE A 243 0.87 5.80 2.00
CA ILE A 243 -0.01 5.54 0.85
C ILE A 243 0.42 6.38 -0.35
N VAL A 244 0.71 7.66 -0.15
CA VAL A 244 1.15 8.56 -1.24
C VAL A 244 2.48 8.09 -1.81
N ASP A 245 3.46 7.73 -0.97
CA ASP A 245 4.77 7.25 -1.43
C ASP A 245 4.62 5.97 -2.28
N THR A 246 3.80 5.02 -1.82
CA THR A 246 3.56 3.75 -2.52
C THR A 246 2.85 3.97 -3.86
N LEU A 247 1.77 4.78 -3.88
CA LEU A 247 1.00 5.00 -5.10
C LEU A 247 1.73 5.92 -6.10
N MET A 248 2.53 6.88 -5.63
CA MET A 248 3.41 7.67 -6.49
C MET A 248 4.46 6.82 -7.16
N ALA A 249 5.13 5.94 -6.40
CA ALA A 249 6.10 5.00 -6.97
C ALA A 249 5.45 4.13 -8.04
N ASN A 250 4.26 3.57 -7.78
CA ASN A 250 3.52 2.79 -8.76
C ASN A 250 3.13 3.60 -10.00
N SER A 251 2.72 4.86 -9.85
CA SER A 251 2.32 5.69 -10.99
C SER A 251 3.50 6.11 -11.87
N ILE A 252 4.69 6.28 -11.27
CA ILE A 252 5.94 6.57 -11.99
C ILE A 252 6.43 5.32 -12.71
N LEU A 253 6.44 4.17 -12.02
CA LEU A 253 6.93 2.91 -12.58
C LEU A 253 6.04 2.35 -13.69
N ASN A 254 4.75 2.71 -13.71
CA ASN A 254 3.80 2.30 -14.76
C ASN A 254 3.58 3.41 -15.82
N ALA A 255 4.40 4.46 -15.83
CA ALA A 255 4.28 5.51 -16.84
C ALA A 255 4.80 4.99 -18.19
N GLY A 256 3.93 4.99 -19.21
CA GLY A 256 4.31 4.51 -20.54
C GLY A 256 5.46 5.31 -21.17
N GLU A 257 5.62 6.58 -20.80
CA GLU A 257 6.76 7.40 -21.24
C GLU A 257 8.09 6.93 -20.64
N LEU A 258 8.07 6.42 -19.40
CA LEU A 258 9.25 5.82 -18.78
C LEU A 258 9.60 4.50 -19.47
N ASP A 259 8.62 3.65 -19.74
CA ASP A 259 8.82 2.39 -20.46
C ASP A 259 9.41 2.60 -21.86
N GLU A 260 8.87 3.56 -22.62
CA GLU A 260 9.35 3.87 -23.96
C GLU A 260 10.79 4.37 -23.96
N VAL A 261 11.13 5.30 -23.05
CA VAL A 261 12.49 5.84 -22.98
C VAL A 261 13.50 4.80 -22.47
N VAL A 262 13.11 3.96 -21.49
CA VAL A 262 13.96 2.86 -21.01
C VAL A 262 14.18 1.82 -22.09
N ALA A 263 13.16 1.50 -22.91
CA ALA A 263 13.31 0.59 -24.04
C ALA A 263 14.33 1.12 -25.06
N VAL A 264 14.18 2.39 -25.47
CA VAL A 264 15.11 3.05 -26.41
C VAL A 264 16.54 3.12 -25.85
N LEU A 265 16.69 3.43 -24.56
CA LEU A 265 17.99 3.46 -23.89
C LEU A 265 18.63 2.06 -23.85
N THR A 266 17.85 1.03 -23.57
CA THR A 266 18.31 -0.36 -23.51
C THR A 266 18.79 -0.83 -24.89
N ASP A 267 18.03 -0.53 -25.95
CA ASP A 267 18.39 -0.91 -27.31
C ASP A 267 19.63 -0.14 -27.80
N ALA A 268 19.74 1.15 -27.49
CA ALA A 268 20.92 1.94 -27.82
C ALA A 268 22.17 1.45 -27.07
N SER A 269 22.03 1.10 -25.79
CA SER A 269 23.11 0.54 -24.97
C SER A 269 23.58 -0.81 -25.51
N ARG A 270 22.62 -1.67 -25.90
CA ARG A 270 22.92 -2.97 -26.52
C ARG A 270 23.65 -2.80 -27.85
N ALA A 271 23.24 -1.85 -28.69
CA ALA A 271 23.91 -1.55 -29.94
C ALA A 271 25.37 -1.13 -29.72
N VAL A 272 25.64 -0.23 -28.77
CA VAL A 272 27.02 0.17 -28.41
C VAL A 272 27.83 -1.04 -27.92
N GLY A 273 27.26 -1.87 -27.05
CA GLY A 273 27.90 -3.09 -26.58
C GLY A 273 28.26 -4.06 -27.71
N HIS A 274 27.35 -4.32 -28.64
CA HIS A 274 27.62 -5.15 -29.81
C HIS A 274 28.73 -4.55 -30.68
N ARG A 275 28.71 -3.24 -30.93
CA ARG A 275 29.77 -2.56 -31.70
C ARG A 275 31.13 -2.70 -31.02
N GLY A 276 31.19 -2.48 -29.70
CA GLY A 276 32.41 -2.66 -28.90
C GLY A 276 32.99 -4.07 -29.06
N GLY A 277 32.16 -5.10 -28.86
CA GLY A 277 32.59 -6.49 -29.03
C GLY A 277 33.06 -6.81 -30.46
N TYR A 278 32.37 -6.31 -31.48
CA TYR A 278 32.81 -6.48 -32.88
C TYR A 278 34.17 -5.83 -33.15
N LEU A 279 34.41 -4.63 -32.63
CA LEU A 279 35.68 -3.92 -32.78
C LEU A 279 36.82 -4.66 -32.05
N GLU A 280 36.57 -5.19 -30.85
CA GLU A 280 37.54 -6.02 -30.13
C GLU A 280 37.88 -7.31 -30.89
N CYS A 281 36.87 -8.00 -31.44
CA CYS A 281 37.09 -9.18 -32.28
C CYS A 281 37.88 -8.84 -33.55
N ALA A 282 37.53 -7.74 -34.23
CA ALA A 282 38.26 -7.27 -35.41
C ALA A 282 39.73 -7.02 -35.06
N GLN A 283 40.00 -6.32 -33.95
CA GLN A 283 41.36 -6.06 -33.47
C GLN A 283 42.15 -7.35 -33.23
N HIS A 284 41.56 -8.35 -32.56
CA HIS A 284 42.25 -9.64 -32.34
C HIS A 284 42.60 -10.36 -33.67
N VAL A 285 41.72 -10.27 -34.67
CA VAL A 285 41.97 -10.85 -36.00
C VAL A 285 43.07 -10.09 -36.73
N GLU A 286 43.06 -8.76 -36.67
CA GLU A 286 44.11 -7.92 -37.25
C GLU A 286 45.48 -8.22 -36.64
N GLU A 287 45.56 -8.36 -35.31
CA GLU A 287 46.79 -8.71 -34.60
C GLU A 287 47.31 -10.10 -34.97
N ALA A 288 46.42 -11.07 -35.19
CA ALA A 288 46.79 -12.44 -35.56
C ALA A 288 47.24 -12.58 -37.03
N ILE A 289 46.62 -11.82 -37.94
CA ILE A 289 46.84 -11.93 -39.40
C ILE A 289 47.85 -10.88 -39.90
N GLY A 290 48.04 -9.78 -39.17
CA GLY A 290 48.93 -8.68 -39.55
C GLY A 290 48.40 -7.84 -40.71
N GLN A 291 47.08 -7.85 -40.94
CA GLN A 291 46.37 -7.07 -41.96
C GLN A 291 45.12 -6.45 -41.36
N GLU A 292 44.76 -5.26 -41.84
CA GLU A 292 43.55 -4.53 -41.43
C GLU A 292 42.29 -5.31 -41.83
N PHE A 293 41.34 -5.43 -40.91
CA PHE A 293 40.12 -6.22 -41.04
C PHE A 293 38.97 -5.30 -41.42
N ASP A 294 38.24 -5.68 -42.47
CA ASP A 294 37.15 -4.85 -42.97
C ASP A 294 35.93 -4.88 -42.03
N VAL A 295 35.74 -3.79 -41.28
CA VAL A 295 34.61 -3.56 -40.39
C VAL A 295 33.40 -2.92 -41.09
N SER A 296 33.46 -2.67 -42.40
CA SER A 296 32.33 -2.08 -43.15
C SER A 296 31.09 -2.98 -43.20
N HIS A 297 31.26 -4.27 -42.94
CA HIS A 297 30.18 -5.26 -42.82
C HIS A 297 29.59 -5.38 -41.41
N CYS A 298 30.05 -4.59 -40.43
CA CYS A 298 29.43 -4.55 -39.12
C CYS A 298 27.99 -4.03 -39.27
N LEU A 299 27.01 -4.85 -38.90
CA LEU A 299 25.59 -4.48 -38.92
C LEU A 299 25.26 -3.33 -37.95
N VAL A 300 26.19 -3.01 -37.04
CA VAL A 300 26.04 -1.92 -36.08
C VAL A 300 26.76 -0.68 -36.60
N THR A 301 25.97 0.36 -36.88
CA THR A 301 26.47 1.62 -37.45
C THR A 301 27.42 2.37 -36.50
N ASP A 302 28.32 3.19 -37.05
CA ASP A 302 29.14 4.16 -36.29
C ASP A 302 28.33 5.23 -35.55
N GLN A 303 27.01 5.25 -35.74
CA GLN A 303 26.10 6.17 -35.06
C GLN A 303 25.59 5.63 -33.72
N ALA A 304 25.95 4.40 -33.32
CA ALA A 304 25.48 3.78 -32.08
C ALA A 304 25.79 4.64 -30.84
N ASP A 305 27.01 5.18 -30.74
CA ASP A 305 27.43 6.04 -29.62
C ASP A 305 26.62 7.34 -29.57
N ALA A 306 26.33 7.93 -30.74
CA ALA A 306 25.50 9.13 -30.86
C ALA A 306 24.00 8.84 -30.62
N ALA A 307 23.55 7.59 -30.86
CA ALA A 307 22.21 7.15 -30.54
C ALA A 307 22.06 6.94 -29.03
N LEU A 308 23.05 6.33 -28.37
CA LEU A 308 23.10 6.18 -26.91
C LEU A 308 23.09 7.54 -26.22
N ALA A 309 23.95 8.47 -26.62
CA ALA A 309 23.98 9.82 -26.04
C ALA A 309 22.64 10.57 -26.19
N ARG A 310 21.89 10.33 -27.27
CA ARG A 310 20.54 10.89 -27.46
C ARG A 310 19.52 10.21 -26.54
N ALA A 311 19.60 8.90 -26.37
CA ALA A 311 18.71 8.15 -25.49
C ALA A 311 18.95 8.49 -24.01
N GLU A 312 20.21 8.62 -23.58
CA GLU A 312 20.59 9.10 -22.25
C GLU A 312 20.03 10.50 -22.00
N ASN A 313 20.20 11.41 -22.96
CA ASN A 313 19.64 12.75 -22.86
C ASN A 313 18.11 12.74 -22.75
N ALA A 314 17.42 11.87 -23.49
CA ALA A 314 15.97 11.72 -23.41
C ALA A 314 15.52 11.17 -22.04
N TYR A 315 16.28 10.25 -21.44
CA TYR A 315 16.02 9.72 -20.10
C TYR A 315 16.24 10.78 -19.00
N ASP A 316 17.38 11.48 -19.04
CA ASP A 316 17.72 12.50 -18.04
C ASP A 316 16.74 13.69 -18.01
N HIS A 317 16.10 13.97 -19.14
CA HIS A 317 15.14 15.06 -19.30
C HIS A 317 13.70 14.58 -19.41
N LEU A 318 13.42 13.32 -19.05
CA LEU A 318 12.08 12.77 -19.06
C LEU A 318 11.18 13.52 -18.08
N SER A 319 10.11 14.10 -18.62
CA SER A 319 9.04 14.72 -17.84
C SER A 319 7.85 13.79 -17.81
N LEU A 320 7.51 13.29 -16.64
CA LEU A 320 6.34 12.43 -16.45
C LEU A 320 5.11 13.29 -16.15
N PRO A 321 4.03 13.21 -16.93
CA PRO A 321 2.82 14.01 -16.71
C PRO A 321 2.22 13.86 -15.30
N VAL A 322 2.41 12.70 -14.67
CA VAL A 322 1.97 12.45 -13.29
C VAL A 322 2.62 13.42 -12.29
N MET A 323 3.86 13.83 -12.51
CA MET A 323 4.58 14.75 -11.61
C MET A 323 3.96 16.16 -11.66
N ASP A 324 3.57 16.62 -12.86
CA ASP A 324 2.88 17.89 -13.05
C ASP A 324 1.45 17.87 -12.46
N LEU A 325 0.76 16.74 -12.57
CA LEU A 325 -0.57 16.54 -11.97
C LEU A 325 -0.52 16.54 -10.44
N VAL A 326 0.49 15.90 -9.86
CA VAL A 326 0.75 15.91 -8.42
C VAL A 326 1.08 17.32 -7.94
N ALA A 327 1.98 18.04 -8.63
CA ALA A 327 2.32 19.42 -8.28
C ALA A 327 1.09 20.34 -8.29
N LYS A 328 0.24 20.25 -9.32
CA LYS A 328 -1.03 20.99 -9.40
C LYS A 328 -2.02 20.58 -8.31
N ALA A 329 -2.09 19.30 -7.95
CA ALA A 329 -2.99 18.83 -6.91
C ALA A 329 -2.64 19.40 -5.53
N LEU A 330 -1.35 19.60 -5.24
CA LEU A 330 -0.86 20.16 -4.00
C LEU A 330 -1.16 21.66 -3.82
N GLU A 331 -1.50 22.38 -4.89
CA GLU A 331 -1.88 23.80 -4.82
C GLU A 331 -3.31 24.02 -4.28
N HIS A 332 -4.09 22.95 -4.10
CA HIS A 332 -5.49 23.02 -3.71
C HIS A 332 -5.75 22.59 -2.26
N ASP A 333 -6.75 23.18 -1.61
CA ASP A 333 -7.14 22.86 -0.22
C ASP A 333 -7.63 21.40 -0.06
N ASP A 334 -8.13 20.79 -1.14
CA ASP A 334 -8.59 19.40 -1.23
C ASP A 334 -7.53 18.44 -1.81
N TRP A 335 -6.24 18.78 -1.69
CA TRP A 335 -5.10 18.03 -2.25
C TRP A 335 -5.16 16.52 -1.96
N CYS A 336 -5.53 16.08 -0.76
CA CYS A 336 -5.65 14.66 -0.40
C CYS A 336 -6.60 13.89 -1.33
N GLN A 337 -7.73 14.50 -1.69
CA GLN A 337 -8.75 13.84 -2.51
C GLN A 337 -8.33 13.82 -3.99
N ARG A 338 -7.65 14.88 -4.43
CA ARG A 338 -7.09 14.98 -5.79
C ARG A 338 -5.94 14.00 -6.01
N LEU A 339 -5.00 13.89 -5.06
CA LEU A 339 -3.92 12.91 -5.13
C LEU A 339 -4.45 11.48 -5.20
N LYS A 340 -5.49 11.15 -4.41
CA LYS A 340 -6.15 9.84 -4.51
C LYS A 340 -6.75 9.59 -5.89
N GLN A 341 -7.39 10.58 -6.51
CA GLN A 341 -7.95 10.42 -7.87
C GLN A 341 -6.88 10.26 -8.96
N ILE A 342 -5.71 10.90 -8.79
CA ILE A 342 -4.60 10.84 -9.74
C ILE A 342 -3.85 9.51 -9.61
N LEU A 343 -3.60 9.07 -8.37
CA LEU A 343 -2.75 7.93 -8.04
C LEU A 343 -3.52 6.60 -7.90
N ASP A 344 -4.83 6.66 -7.70
CA ASP A 344 -5.75 5.52 -7.64
C ASP A 344 -7.01 5.86 -8.46
N PRO A 345 -6.89 5.97 -9.80
CA PRO A 345 -8.02 6.27 -10.65
C PRO A 345 -9.06 5.15 -10.50
N PRO A 346 -10.34 5.48 -10.25
CA PRO A 346 -11.38 4.46 -10.11
C PRO A 346 -11.39 3.59 -11.36
N GLU A 347 -11.44 2.26 -11.20
CA GLU A 347 -11.60 1.31 -12.32
C GLU A 347 -12.76 1.77 -13.20
N THR A 348 -12.43 2.48 -14.27
CA THR A 348 -13.40 2.82 -15.30
C THR A 348 -13.72 1.52 -15.99
N VAL A 349 -14.95 1.07 -15.75
CA VAL A 349 -15.75 0.22 -16.63
C VAL A 349 -15.19 0.27 -18.04
N LYS A 350 -14.74 -0.90 -18.52
CA LYS A 350 -14.37 -1.17 -19.91
C LYS A 350 -15.21 -0.30 -20.83
N LEU A 351 -14.61 0.74 -21.41
CA LEU A 351 -15.15 1.35 -22.60
C LEU A 351 -15.20 0.21 -23.61
N SER A 352 -16.41 -0.15 -24.02
CA SER A 352 -16.64 -1.10 -25.09
C SER A 352 -15.89 -0.59 -26.31
N ASP A 353 -14.93 -1.37 -26.78
CA ASP A 353 -14.40 -1.25 -28.13
C ASP A 353 -15.58 -1.46 -29.09
N GLU A 354 -16.09 -0.34 -29.58
CA GLU A 354 -16.95 -0.29 -30.74
C GLU A 354 -16.03 -0.50 -31.94
N GLU A 355 -16.11 -1.70 -32.54
CA GLU A 355 -15.35 -2.06 -33.75
C GLU A 355 -15.55 -1.00 -34.85
N PRO A 356 -14.48 -0.40 -35.41
CA PRO A 356 -14.57 0.18 -36.73
C PRO A 356 -14.41 -0.93 -37.76
N ALA A 357 -15.50 -1.18 -38.48
CA ALA A 357 -15.53 -2.01 -39.66
C ALA A 357 -14.44 -1.61 -40.67
N GLY A 358 -13.63 -2.61 -41.06
CA GLY A 358 -13.10 -2.87 -42.40
C GLY A 358 -12.35 -1.74 -43.13
N ASN A 359 -11.06 -1.95 -43.36
CA ASN A 359 -10.54 -1.85 -44.71
C ASN A 359 -9.33 -2.78 -44.91
N ASP A 360 -9.46 -3.65 -45.90
CA ASP A 360 -8.45 -4.58 -46.38
C ASP A 360 -7.20 -3.83 -46.91
N GLY A 361 -6.03 -4.40 -46.66
CA GLY A 361 -4.76 -3.89 -47.14
C GLY A 361 -3.64 -4.91 -46.89
N ASP A 362 -3.53 -5.85 -47.82
CA ASP A 362 -2.47 -6.85 -47.92
C ASP A 362 -1.06 -6.26 -47.73
N GLY A 363 -0.20 -7.00 -47.04
CA GLY A 363 1.20 -6.67 -46.84
C GLY A 363 1.96 -7.82 -46.19
N ASP A 364 2.15 -8.90 -46.95
CA ASP A 364 3.08 -9.98 -46.64
C ASP A 364 4.49 -9.44 -46.36
N GLY A 365 5.13 -9.97 -45.31
CA GLY A 365 6.49 -9.64 -44.93
C GLY A 365 7.03 -10.66 -43.94
N ASP A 366 7.35 -11.85 -44.46
CA ASP A 366 8.14 -12.87 -43.76
C ASP A 366 9.48 -12.29 -43.28
N GLY A 367 9.85 -12.63 -42.05
CA GLY A 367 11.11 -12.21 -41.43
C GLY A 367 11.42 -13.07 -40.21
N ASP A 368 11.75 -14.34 -40.46
CA ASP A 368 12.39 -15.22 -39.48
C ASP A 368 13.74 -14.61 -39.06
N GLY A 369 13.91 -14.40 -37.75
CA GLY A 369 15.12 -13.85 -37.16
C GLY A 369 15.46 -14.57 -35.86
N ASP A 370 15.99 -15.78 -35.98
CA ASP A 370 16.61 -16.53 -34.89
C ASP A 370 17.92 -15.85 -34.48
N GLY A 371 17.94 -15.28 -33.27
CA GLY A 371 19.11 -14.69 -32.64
C GLY A 371 19.54 -15.50 -31.42
N ASP A 372 20.40 -16.50 -31.63
CA ASP A 372 21.13 -17.19 -30.57
C ASP A 372 22.17 -16.26 -29.93
N GLY A 373 22.02 -16.01 -28.63
CA GLY A 373 23.02 -15.36 -27.79
C GLY A 373 23.40 -16.27 -26.62
N ASP A 374 24.42 -17.11 -26.83
CA ASP A 374 25.14 -17.80 -25.76
C ASP A 374 26.07 -16.78 -25.07
N GLY A 375 25.86 -16.52 -23.78
CA GLY A 375 26.70 -15.68 -22.94
C GLY A 375 26.94 -16.37 -21.61
N ASP A 376 27.87 -17.33 -21.60
CA ASP A 376 28.42 -17.92 -20.38
C ASP A 376 29.56 -17.02 -19.87
N GLY A 377 29.42 -16.55 -18.64
CA GLY A 377 30.42 -15.73 -17.94
C GLY A 377 30.29 -15.93 -16.44
N ASP A 378 30.56 -17.14 -15.98
CA ASP A 378 30.80 -17.45 -14.57
C ASP A 378 32.27 -17.07 -14.24
N ASP A 379 32.46 -16.10 -13.34
CA ASP A 379 33.72 -15.88 -12.62
C ASP A 379 33.44 -15.97 -11.11
N ASP A 380 33.54 -17.19 -10.59
CA ASP A 380 33.55 -17.49 -9.16
C ASP A 380 34.98 -17.32 -8.62
N GLY A 381 35.21 -16.24 -7.88
CA GLY A 381 36.47 -15.92 -7.22
C GLY A 381 36.33 -15.74 -5.71
N ASP A 382 35.70 -16.68 -4.99
CA ASP A 382 35.70 -16.69 -3.52
C ASP A 382 36.83 -17.58 -2.96
N GLY A 383 37.91 -16.93 -2.57
CA GLY A 383 38.95 -17.50 -1.71
C GLY A 383 38.90 -16.84 -0.33
N ASN A 384 38.20 -17.47 0.62
CA ASN A 384 38.37 -17.24 2.05
C ASN A 384 37.81 -18.43 2.86
N GLU A 385 38.70 -19.32 3.31
CA GLU A 385 38.89 -19.79 4.71
C GLU A 385 39.96 -20.89 4.79
#